data_AF-A0A2D3VHV5-F1
#
_entry.id   AF-A0A2D3VHV5-F1
#
_cell.length_a   1.000
_cell.length_b   1.000
_cell.length_c   1.000
_cell.angle_alpha   90.00
_cell.angle_beta   90.00
_cell.angle_gamma   90.00
#
_symmetry.space_group_name_H-M   'P 1'
#
loop_
_entity.id
_entity.type
_entity.pdbx_description
1 polymer ?
#
loop_
_entity_poly.entity_id
_entity_poly.type
_entity_poly.pdbx_seq_one_letter_code
_entity_poly.pdbx_strand_id
1 'polypeptide(L)'
;MAGYLVKANSEGQPGPNDYGRTLSDGANLFAKSIQKYNGAVMFRAFVYGPVDERDWKADRATAAVNRFKPLDGEFDDNVIIQIKYGPLDFQVREPVSPLFANLRQENMAIEFQVSPEYLGQDCHLVYLPPLWRTVLDFDLRIDGRVTTTMDVYTGKVFNNTLNGFVGVTNVGTNMTWLGSHMAMSNMYAFGKLAWNPTLSSEDILNEWTRLTFGLDQHITDTISEISLISWQAYENYSGNLGLITLTEESHFGPNPQRADDGNTLGLFTRADKTGIGIDRTFNNGSGYAAQYPSEVAATFENLATTPEELLLWFHHVPYSHLLQSGKNHTPAYI
;
A
#
# COMPACT_ATOMS: atom_id res chain seq x y z
N MET A 1 13.67 -26.57 5.46
CA MET A 1 12.48 -25.70 5.60
C MET A 1 12.95 -24.27 5.38
N ALA A 2 12.29 -23.48 4.53
CA ALA A 2 12.76 -22.15 4.15
C ALA A 2 12.54 -21.09 5.23
N GLY A 3 11.46 -21.20 6.04
CA GLY A 3 11.15 -20.18 7.02
C GLY A 3 9.71 -20.20 7.52
N TYR A 4 9.33 -19.09 8.15
CA TYR A 4 7.97 -18.80 8.61
C TYR A 4 7.46 -17.47 8.05
N LEU A 5 6.14 -17.39 7.85
CA LEU A 5 5.42 -16.13 7.69
C LEU A 5 4.55 -15.92 8.94
N VAL A 6 4.63 -14.74 9.54
CA VAL A 6 3.99 -14.45 10.82
C VAL A 6 3.08 -13.22 10.69
N LYS A 7 1.80 -13.40 10.96
CA LYS A 7 0.84 -12.33 11.29
C LYS A 7 0.54 -12.44 12.78
N ALA A 8 0.90 -11.43 13.57
CA ALA A 8 0.77 -11.45 15.03
C ALA A 8 0.20 -10.14 15.55
N ASN A 9 -0.58 -10.19 16.64
CA ASN A 9 -1.26 -9.05 17.28
C ASN A 9 -2.04 -8.14 16.30
N SER A 10 -2.71 -8.75 15.33
CA SER A 10 -3.42 -8.06 14.25
C SER A 10 -4.71 -8.81 13.91
N GLU A 11 -5.83 -8.10 13.85
CA GLU A 11 -7.17 -8.65 13.51
C GLU A 11 -7.53 -9.89 14.33
N GLY A 12 -7.35 -9.81 15.66
CA GLY A 12 -7.65 -10.91 16.59
C GLY A 12 -6.65 -12.06 16.55
N GLN A 13 -5.62 -12.03 15.70
CA GLN A 13 -4.55 -13.02 15.73
C GLN A 13 -3.69 -12.83 16.98
N PRO A 14 -3.35 -13.92 17.69
CA PRO A 14 -2.51 -13.84 18.89
C PRO A 14 -1.11 -13.34 18.55
N GLY A 15 -0.40 -12.83 19.55
CA GLY A 15 0.98 -12.41 19.35
C GLY A 15 1.70 -12.00 20.64
N PRO A 16 2.98 -11.64 20.55
CA PRO A 16 3.82 -11.35 21.72
C PRO A 16 3.25 -10.31 22.68
N ASN A 17 2.54 -9.29 22.20
CA ASN A 17 1.98 -8.25 23.07
C ASN A 17 0.97 -8.79 24.08
N ASP A 18 0.27 -9.90 23.76
CA ASP A 18 -0.70 -10.55 24.66
C ASP A 18 -0.01 -11.16 25.89
N TYR A 19 1.30 -11.35 25.80
CA TYR A 19 2.16 -11.90 26.85
C TYR A 19 3.14 -10.87 27.41
N GLY A 20 2.91 -9.57 27.15
CA GLY A 20 3.78 -8.49 27.61
C GLY A 20 5.18 -8.51 26.97
N ARG A 21 5.29 -9.02 25.74
CA ARG A 21 6.53 -9.08 24.95
C ARG A 21 6.45 -8.13 23.75
N THR A 22 7.61 -7.72 23.23
CA THR A 22 7.67 -6.86 22.05
C THR A 22 7.46 -7.66 20.76
N LEU A 23 7.22 -6.98 19.64
CA LEU A 23 7.17 -7.62 18.32
C LEU A 23 8.54 -8.26 17.96
N SER A 24 9.65 -7.64 18.36
CA SER A 24 10.99 -8.19 18.16
C SER A 24 11.23 -9.46 19.00
N ASP A 25 10.78 -9.51 20.26
CA ASP A 25 10.82 -10.73 21.08
C ASP A 25 10.11 -11.89 20.37
N GLY A 26 8.91 -11.62 19.82
CA GLY A 26 8.11 -12.61 19.11
C GLY A 26 8.77 -13.09 17.81
N ALA A 27 9.32 -12.18 17.01
CA ALA A 27 10.03 -12.52 15.77
C ALA A 27 11.31 -13.31 16.06
N ASN A 28 12.14 -12.84 17.00
CA ASN A 28 13.44 -13.42 17.31
C ASN A 28 13.31 -14.81 17.95
N LEU A 29 12.19 -15.09 18.64
CA LEU A 29 11.87 -16.45 19.11
C LEU A 29 11.88 -17.46 17.95
N PHE A 30 11.16 -17.15 16.87
CA PHE A 30 11.12 -18.00 15.68
C PHE A 30 12.46 -18.00 14.95
N ALA A 31 13.09 -16.82 14.81
CA ALA A 31 14.35 -16.63 14.09
C ALA A 31 15.46 -17.51 14.67
N LYS A 32 15.65 -17.48 16.00
CA LYS A 32 16.61 -18.32 16.75
C LYS A 32 16.37 -19.81 16.55
N SER A 33 15.10 -20.24 16.48
CA SER A 33 14.75 -21.66 16.34
C SER A 33 15.17 -22.28 15.00
N ILE A 34 15.25 -21.46 13.94
CA ILE A 34 15.54 -21.92 12.57
C ILE A 34 16.88 -21.43 12.01
N GLN A 35 17.62 -20.60 12.76
CA GLN A 35 18.91 -20.03 12.34
C GLN A 35 19.91 -21.10 11.88
N LYS A 36 20.01 -22.24 12.58
CA LYS A 36 20.88 -23.37 12.22
C LYS A 36 20.57 -24.03 10.87
N TYR A 37 19.43 -23.70 10.27
CA TYR A 37 19.01 -24.19 8.95
C TYR A 37 19.05 -23.09 7.88
N ASN A 38 19.60 -21.91 8.19
CA ASN A 38 19.59 -20.73 7.31
C ASN A 38 18.17 -20.34 6.86
N GLY A 39 17.16 -20.56 7.71
CA GLY A 39 15.79 -20.16 7.44
C GLY A 39 15.52 -18.71 7.84
N ALA A 40 14.50 -18.09 7.22
CA ALA A 40 14.11 -16.70 7.48
C ALA A 40 12.72 -16.60 8.13
N VAL A 41 12.47 -15.50 8.85
CA VAL A 41 11.15 -15.17 9.40
C VAL A 41 10.64 -13.91 8.71
N MET A 42 9.59 -14.05 7.89
CA MET A 42 8.84 -12.91 7.38
C MET A 42 7.81 -12.49 8.44
N PHE A 43 8.06 -11.37 9.11
CA PHE A 43 7.21 -10.84 10.16
C PHE A 43 6.40 -9.66 9.62
N ARG A 44 5.08 -9.80 9.51
CA ARG A 44 4.23 -8.78 8.89
C ARG A 44 4.07 -7.55 9.77
N ALA A 45 4.34 -6.38 9.20
CA ALA A 45 4.14 -5.08 9.82
C ALA A 45 2.69 -4.56 9.75
N PHE A 46 1.77 -5.39 9.24
CA PHE A 46 0.34 -5.11 9.25
C PHE A 46 -0.25 -5.29 10.66
N VAL A 47 0.06 -4.35 11.55
CA VAL A 47 -0.31 -4.37 12.97
C VAL A 47 -0.94 -3.03 13.34
N TYR A 48 -2.20 -3.06 13.75
CA TYR A 48 -2.96 -1.90 14.19
C TYR A 48 -3.95 -2.30 15.29
N GLY A 49 -4.54 -1.32 15.96
CA GLY A 49 -5.57 -1.53 16.98
C GLY A 49 -6.86 -0.82 16.61
N PRO A 50 -7.94 -1.06 17.37
CA PRO A 50 -9.19 -0.32 17.19
C PRO A 50 -8.96 1.18 17.37
N VAL A 51 -9.70 1.98 16.59
CA VAL A 51 -9.65 3.44 16.59
C VAL A 51 -11.02 3.97 17.00
N ASP A 52 -11.07 4.97 17.87
CA ASP A 52 -12.33 5.66 18.21
C ASP A 52 -12.62 6.71 17.13
N GLU A 53 -13.71 6.51 16.37
CA GLU A 53 -14.13 7.42 15.30
C GLU A 53 -14.39 8.85 15.77
N ARG A 54 -14.71 9.04 17.05
CA ARG A 54 -15.00 10.35 17.65
C ARG A 54 -13.72 11.12 17.99
N ASP A 55 -12.58 10.43 18.09
CA ASP A 55 -11.29 11.07 18.27
C ASP A 55 -10.74 11.52 16.91
N TRP A 56 -10.81 12.83 16.67
CA TRP A 56 -10.37 13.41 15.42
C TRP A 56 -8.85 13.29 15.18
N LYS A 57 -8.06 12.86 16.17
CA LYS A 57 -6.61 12.62 16.01
C LYS A 57 -6.25 11.14 15.94
N ALA A 58 -7.19 10.25 16.23
CA ALA A 58 -6.93 8.82 16.15
C ALA A 58 -6.87 8.36 14.69
N ASP A 59 -5.78 7.72 14.31
CA ASP A 59 -5.49 7.39 12.91
C ASP A 59 -4.74 6.06 12.77
N ARG A 60 -5.39 5.10 12.11
CA ARG A 60 -4.81 3.79 11.81
C ARG A 60 -3.53 3.90 10.98
N ALA A 61 -3.42 4.89 10.09
CA ALA A 61 -2.25 5.02 9.20
C ALA A 61 -0.94 5.22 9.99
N THR A 62 -1.00 5.75 11.22
CA THR A 62 0.17 5.95 12.07
C THR A 62 0.70 4.66 12.72
N ALA A 63 -0.10 3.60 12.71
CA ALA A 63 0.06 2.44 13.59
C ALA A 63 1.35 1.66 13.34
N ALA A 64 1.71 1.43 12.08
CA ALA A 64 2.86 0.62 11.72
C ALA A 64 4.17 1.30 12.14
N VAL A 65 4.35 2.58 11.82
CA VAL A 65 5.52 3.37 12.25
C VAL A 65 5.62 3.41 13.77
N ASN A 66 4.52 3.71 14.47
CA ASN A 66 4.53 3.81 15.93
C ASN A 66 4.91 2.49 16.62
N ARG A 67 4.59 1.34 16.00
CA ARG A 67 4.89 0.01 16.56
C ARG A 67 6.28 -0.50 16.23
N PHE A 68 6.78 -0.24 15.02
CA PHE A 68 8.02 -0.84 14.53
C PHE A 68 9.23 0.08 14.62
N LYS A 69 9.07 1.41 14.46
CA LYS A 69 10.20 2.35 14.54
C LYS A 69 10.98 2.26 15.87
N PRO A 70 10.34 2.10 17.05
CA PRO A 70 11.09 1.96 18.31
C PRO A 70 11.87 0.65 18.43
N LEU A 71 11.68 -0.30 17.50
CA LEU A 71 12.30 -1.62 17.49
C LEU A 71 13.36 -1.75 16.38
N ASP A 72 13.71 -0.66 15.68
CA ASP A 72 14.77 -0.66 14.68
C ASP A 72 16.13 -0.99 15.33
N GLY A 73 16.77 -2.07 14.86
CA GLY A 73 17.99 -2.66 15.38
C GLY A 73 17.77 -3.79 16.40
N GLU A 74 16.52 -4.15 16.71
CA GLU A 74 16.20 -5.15 17.75
C GLU A 74 15.82 -6.52 17.16
N PHE A 75 15.64 -6.64 15.84
CA PHE A 75 15.33 -7.93 15.23
C PHE A 75 16.61 -8.69 14.84
N ASP A 76 16.56 -10.03 14.90
CA ASP A 76 17.70 -10.87 14.51
C ASP A 76 17.93 -10.82 12.98
N ASP A 77 19.17 -11.00 12.52
CA ASP A 77 19.59 -10.86 11.11
C ASP A 77 18.78 -11.66 10.07
N ASN A 78 18.12 -12.77 10.48
CA ASN A 78 17.28 -13.60 9.62
C ASN A 78 15.76 -13.28 9.74
N VAL A 79 15.41 -12.17 10.36
CA VAL A 79 14.06 -11.57 10.33
C VAL A 79 13.96 -10.59 9.17
N ILE A 80 12.82 -10.61 8.49
CA ILE A 80 12.44 -9.71 7.40
C ILE A 80 11.11 -9.08 7.77
N ILE A 81 11.08 -7.75 7.89
CA ILE A 81 9.85 -7.00 8.16
C ILE A 81 9.07 -6.87 6.85
N GLN A 82 7.94 -7.56 6.75
CA GLN A 82 7.08 -7.55 5.57
C GLN A 82 6.04 -6.42 5.68
N ILE A 83 6.12 -5.43 4.80
CA ILE A 83 5.37 -4.17 4.89
C ILE A 83 4.49 -4.02 3.65
N LYS A 84 3.18 -3.82 3.82
CA LYS A 84 2.28 -3.45 2.71
C LYS A 84 2.77 -2.16 2.03
N TYR A 85 2.49 -2.00 0.73
CA TYR A 85 2.91 -0.79 0.03
C TYR A 85 2.39 0.51 0.67
N GLY A 86 1.19 0.47 1.26
CA GLY A 86 0.56 1.57 1.98
C GLY A 86 0.35 1.26 3.47
N PRO A 87 0.03 2.28 4.28
CA PRO A 87 -0.11 2.15 5.73
C PRO A 87 -1.47 1.58 6.20
N LEU A 88 -2.47 1.50 5.31
CA LEU A 88 -3.77 0.92 5.61
C LEU A 88 -3.83 -0.52 5.10
N ASP A 89 -4.49 -0.75 3.97
CA ASP A 89 -4.94 -2.08 3.57
C ASP A 89 -5.27 -2.19 2.08
N PHE A 90 -4.25 -2.05 1.23
CA PHE A 90 -4.37 -2.30 -0.22
C PHE A 90 -5.54 -1.59 -0.90
N GLN A 91 -5.84 -0.36 -0.46
CA GLN A 91 -6.92 0.45 -1.04
C GLN A 91 -6.60 0.83 -2.49
N VAL A 92 -7.62 1.31 -3.22
CA VAL A 92 -7.50 1.68 -4.63
C VAL A 92 -6.34 2.64 -4.91
N ARG A 93 -6.03 3.52 -3.96
CA ARG A 93 -4.77 4.26 -3.87
C ARG A 93 -4.42 4.48 -2.41
N GLU A 94 -3.15 4.34 -2.07
CA GLU A 94 -2.57 4.77 -0.80
C GLU A 94 -1.24 5.46 -1.06
N PRO A 95 -0.80 6.41 -0.21
CA PRO A 95 0.58 6.84 -0.24
C PRO A 95 1.51 5.71 0.24
N VAL A 96 2.77 5.79 -0.12
CA VAL A 96 3.78 4.78 0.29
C VAL A 96 3.93 4.74 1.80
N SER A 97 3.96 3.55 2.39
CA SER A 97 4.15 3.37 3.83
C SER A 97 5.41 4.11 4.32
N PRO A 98 5.30 5.09 5.25
CA PRO A 98 6.47 5.80 5.77
C PRO A 98 7.39 4.88 6.57
N LEU A 99 6.95 3.66 6.91
CA LEU A 99 7.79 2.69 7.60
C LEU A 99 9.07 2.36 6.81
N PHE A 100 9.02 2.39 5.47
CA PHE A 100 10.21 2.19 4.62
C PHE A 100 11.32 3.23 4.85
N ALA A 101 10.99 4.41 5.37
CA ALA A 101 11.96 5.45 5.72
C ALA A 101 12.36 5.44 7.20
N ASN A 102 11.66 4.67 8.04
CA ASN A 102 11.82 4.66 9.49
C ASN A 102 12.51 3.40 10.04
N LEU A 103 12.65 2.34 9.24
CA LEU A 103 13.46 1.17 9.57
C LEU A 103 14.76 1.22 8.76
N ARG A 104 15.88 1.40 9.45
CA ARG A 104 17.21 1.58 8.86
C ARG A 104 18.12 0.38 9.06
N GLN A 105 17.88 -0.40 10.09
CA GLN A 105 18.72 -1.52 10.50
C GLN A 105 18.06 -2.88 10.22
N GLU A 106 16.91 -2.88 9.53
CA GLU A 106 16.09 -4.07 9.34
C GLU A 106 16.01 -4.52 7.89
N ASN A 107 16.06 -5.83 7.66
CA ASN A 107 15.67 -6.38 6.37
C ASN A 107 14.17 -6.14 6.14
N MET A 108 13.81 -5.77 4.92
CA MET A 108 12.42 -5.42 4.57
C MET A 108 11.96 -6.10 3.29
N ALA A 109 10.71 -6.54 3.28
CA ALA A 109 10.04 -6.97 2.07
C ALA A 109 8.79 -6.12 1.82
N ILE A 110 8.61 -5.65 0.59
CA ILE A 110 7.39 -4.95 0.19
C ILE A 110 6.30 -5.97 -0.17
N GLU A 111 5.12 -5.83 0.42
CA GLU A 111 3.96 -6.67 0.19
C GLU A 111 2.99 -5.95 -0.74
N PHE A 112 2.67 -6.59 -1.87
CA PHE A 112 1.63 -6.19 -2.80
C PHE A 112 0.48 -7.19 -2.78
N GLN A 113 -0.74 -6.71 -3.01
CA GLN A 113 -1.87 -7.57 -3.32
C GLN A 113 -1.95 -7.76 -4.84
N VAL A 114 -1.78 -9.00 -5.30
CA VAL A 114 -2.05 -9.40 -6.68
C VAL A 114 -3.53 -9.73 -6.84
N SER A 115 -4.11 -10.37 -5.81
CA SER A 115 -5.56 -10.54 -5.66
C SER A 115 -6.22 -9.18 -5.40
N PRO A 116 -7.11 -8.67 -6.27
CA PRO A 116 -7.61 -7.31 -6.19
C PRO A 116 -8.80 -7.17 -5.22
N GLU A 117 -8.61 -7.39 -3.92
CA GLU A 117 -9.68 -7.39 -2.90
C GLU A 117 -10.53 -6.12 -2.92
N TYR A 118 -9.87 -4.95 -2.85
CA TYR A 118 -10.49 -3.62 -2.92
C TYR A 118 -10.51 -3.03 -4.34
N LEU A 119 -10.14 -3.83 -5.33
CA LEU A 119 -9.93 -3.43 -6.73
C LEU A 119 -10.81 -4.28 -7.67
N GLY A 120 -11.98 -4.69 -7.18
CA GLY A 120 -13.04 -5.29 -7.98
C GLY A 120 -12.98 -6.82 -8.13
N GLN A 121 -12.18 -7.50 -7.31
CA GLN A 121 -12.23 -8.95 -7.07
C GLN A 121 -12.26 -9.81 -8.35
N ASP A 122 -11.45 -9.47 -9.34
CA ASP A 122 -11.33 -10.11 -10.66
C ASP A 122 -12.61 -10.06 -11.52
N CYS A 123 -13.69 -9.44 -11.05
CA CYS A 123 -14.88 -9.08 -11.83
C CYS A 123 -14.67 -7.79 -12.64
N HIS A 124 -13.80 -6.91 -12.15
CA HIS A 124 -13.36 -5.71 -12.85
C HIS A 124 -11.98 -5.94 -13.48
N LEU A 125 -11.77 -5.40 -14.67
CA LEU A 125 -10.43 -5.33 -15.24
C LEU A 125 -9.66 -4.24 -14.49
N VAL A 126 -8.62 -4.63 -13.75
CA VAL A 126 -7.65 -3.70 -13.14
C VAL A 126 -6.24 -4.27 -13.35
N TYR A 127 -5.47 -3.64 -14.22
CA TYR A 127 -4.05 -3.91 -14.36
C TYR A 127 -3.30 -3.11 -13.28
N LEU A 128 -2.68 -3.82 -12.36
CA LEU A 128 -2.08 -3.29 -11.13
C LEU A 128 -0.70 -2.65 -11.31
N PRO A 129 0.14 -2.98 -12.32
CA PRO A 129 1.47 -2.39 -12.44
C PRO A 129 1.51 -0.86 -12.49
N PRO A 130 0.59 -0.13 -13.16
CA PRO A 130 0.51 1.33 -13.03
C PRO A 130 0.42 1.82 -11.57
N LEU A 131 -0.41 1.19 -10.73
CA LEU A 131 -0.47 1.48 -9.28
C LEU A 131 0.86 1.14 -8.59
N TRP A 132 1.42 -0.04 -8.87
CA TRP A 132 2.69 -0.43 -8.24
C TRP A 132 3.84 0.50 -8.63
N ARG A 133 3.85 1.07 -9.85
CA ARG A 133 4.83 2.09 -10.24
C ARG A 133 4.75 3.34 -9.37
N THR A 134 3.55 3.81 -9.00
CA THR A 134 3.44 4.98 -8.11
C THR A 134 4.02 4.70 -6.72
N VAL A 135 4.09 3.44 -6.31
CA VAL A 135 4.73 3.02 -5.06
C VAL A 135 6.25 2.89 -5.24
N LEU A 136 6.69 2.11 -6.23
CA LEU A 136 8.10 1.77 -6.43
C LEU A 136 8.94 3.01 -6.78
N ASP A 137 8.35 3.95 -7.52
CA ASP A 137 9.03 5.17 -7.99
C ASP A 137 8.93 6.34 -7.00
N PHE A 138 8.15 6.20 -5.93
CA PHE A 138 7.97 7.26 -4.96
C PHE A 138 9.30 7.64 -4.32
N ASP A 139 9.70 8.91 -4.42
CA ASP A 139 10.90 9.44 -3.79
C ASP A 139 10.62 9.76 -2.32
N LEU A 140 11.14 8.93 -1.42
CA LEU A 140 11.03 9.09 0.02
C LEU A 140 11.89 10.24 0.57
N ARG A 141 12.85 10.77 -0.20
CA ARG A 141 13.79 11.83 0.21
C ARG A 141 14.56 11.50 1.51
N ILE A 142 14.93 10.24 1.72
CA ILE A 142 15.66 9.79 2.92
C ILE A 142 16.98 10.56 3.04
N ASP A 143 17.24 11.15 4.20
CA ASP A 143 18.41 12.01 4.47
C ASP A 143 18.57 13.19 3.48
N GLY A 144 17.45 13.69 2.92
CA GLY A 144 17.43 14.79 1.95
C GLY A 144 17.92 14.41 0.55
N ARG A 145 18.09 13.10 0.28
CA ARG A 145 18.58 12.56 -1.00
C ARG A 145 17.46 11.89 -1.77
N VAL A 146 17.51 12.00 -3.10
CA VAL A 146 16.59 11.26 -3.98
C VAL A 146 16.74 9.77 -3.70
N THR A 147 15.68 9.17 -3.17
CA THR A 147 15.67 7.80 -2.69
C THR A 147 14.32 7.19 -2.99
N THR A 148 14.23 6.42 -4.07
CA THR A 148 12.96 5.76 -4.41
C THR A 148 12.65 4.64 -3.43
N THR A 149 11.38 4.28 -3.26
CA THR A 149 10.99 3.05 -2.55
C THR A 149 11.71 1.83 -3.11
N MET A 150 11.97 1.82 -4.43
CA MET A 150 12.81 0.83 -5.09
C MET A 150 14.24 0.74 -4.55
N ASP A 151 14.89 1.87 -4.29
CA ASP A 151 16.25 1.86 -3.76
C ASP A 151 16.31 1.28 -2.33
N VAL A 152 15.24 1.41 -1.55
CA VAL A 152 15.15 0.84 -0.19
C VAL A 152 15.21 -0.68 -0.22
N TYR A 153 14.28 -1.35 -0.91
CA TYR A 153 14.25 -2.82 -0.89
C TYR A 153 15.32 -3.45 -1.79
N THR A 154 15.89 -2.74 -2.78
CA THR A 154 17.07 -3.26 -3.51
C THR A 154 18.35 -3.20 -2.66
N GLY A 155 18.28 -2.69 -1.43
CA GLY A 155 19.39 -2.64 -0.48
C GLY A 155 20.37 -1.49 -0.73
N LYS A 156 20.15 -0.65 -1.75
CA LYS A 156 21.05 0.46 -2.10
C LYS A 156 21.13 1.55 -1.01
N VAL A 157 20.09 1.67 -0.20
CA VAL A 157 19.98 2.73 0.82
C VAL A 157 20.57 2.29 2.16
N PHE A 158 20.18 1.10 2.64
CA PHE A 158 20.51 0.63 3.98
C PHE A 158 21.51 -0.54 4.01
N ASN A 159 21.95 -1.04 2.84
CA ASN A 159 22.88 -2.17 2.71
C ASN A 159 22.37 -3.49 3.34
N ASN A 160 21.05 -3.62 3.49
CA ASN A 160 20.41 -4.86 3.96
C ASN A 160 20.40 -5.89 2.83
N THR A 161 20.63 -7.15 3.18
CA THR A 161 20.91 -8.22 2.19
C THR A 161 19.74 -9.19 2.00
N LEU A 162 18.77 -9.20 2.92
CA LEU A 162 17.64 -10.12 2.91
C LEU A 162 16.31 -9.42 2.64
N ASN A 163 16.30 -8.51 1.67
CA ASN A 163 15.10 -7.79 1.24
C ASN A 163 14.33 -8.55 0.15
N GLY A 164 13.09 -8.16 -0.13
CA GLY A 164 12.33 -8.78 -1.23
C GLY A 164 10.97 -8.21 -1.56
N PHE A 165 10.26 -8.93 -2.42
CA PHE A 165 8.86 -8.69 -2.79
C PHE A 165 8.00 -9.84 -2.32
N VAL A 166 6.80 -9.52 -1.84
CA VAL A 166 5.76 -10.49 -1.47
C VAL A 166 4.49 -10.14 -2.22
N GLY A 167 3.88 -11.14 -2.85
CA GLY A 167 2.64 -10.99 -3.61
C GLY A 167 1.55 -11.86 -3.00
N VAL A 168 0.48 -11.25 -2.51
CA VAL A 168 -0.73 -11.97 -2.08
C VAL A 168 -1.52 -12.33 -3.33
N THR A 169 -1.54 -13.61 -3.69
CA THR A 169 -2.29 -14.14 -4.83
C THR A 169 -3.52 -14.92 -4.37
N ASN A 170 -4.51 -15.04 -5.24
CA ASN A 170 -5.75 -15.80 -5.07
C ASN A 170 -5.90 -16.90 -6.13
N VAL A 171 -4.79 -17.47 -6.62
CA VAL A 171 -4.83 -18.65 -7.51
C VAL A 171 -5.73 -19.71 -6.88
N GLY A 172 -6.81 -20.02 -7.58
CA GLY A 172 -7.79 -21.03 -7.22
C GLY A 172 -7.80 -22.21 -8.19
N THR A 173 -8.87 -22.99 -8.10
CA THR A 173 -9.09 -24.18 -8.94
C THR A 173 -9.84 -23.88 -10.24
N ASN A 174 -10.20 -22.61 -10.48
CA ASN A 174 -10.84 -22.17 -11.72
C ASN A 174 -9.94 -22.43 -12.92
N MET A 175 -10.53 -22.68 -14.10
CA MET A 175 -9.75 -22.87 -15.34
C MET A 175 -8.88 -21.67 -15.71
N THR A 176 -9.30 -20.46 -15.32
CA THR A 176 -8.57 -19.21 -15.48
C THR A 176 -7.55 -18.95 -14.36
N TRP A 177 -7.50 -19.82 -13.33
CA TRP A 177 -6.71 -19.72 -12.11
C TRP A 177 -7.11 -18.54 -11.21
N LEU A 178 -7.20 -17.33 -11.76
CA LEU A 178 -7.48 -16.05 -11.07
C LEU A 178 -8.85 -15.47 -11.42
N GLY A 179 -9.84 -16.30 -11.78
CA GLY A 179 -11.19 -15.82 -12.14
C GLY A 179 -11.30 -15.26 -13.56
N SER A 180 -10.43 -14.33 -13.96
CA SER A 180 -10.38 -13.71 -15.30
C SER A 180 -9.09 -14.02 -16.05
N HIS A 181 -9.17 -14.18 -17.38
CA HIS A 181 -7.96 -14.31 -18.22
C HIS A 181 -7.04 -13.09 -18.10
N MET A 182 -7.61 -11.90 -17.93
CA MET A 182 -6.85 -10.67 -17.79
C MET A 182 -6.15 -10.56 -16.44
N ALA A 183 -6.69 -11.15 -15.38
CA ALA A 183 -6.07 -11.10 -14.04
C ALA A 183 -4.71 -11.80 -13.98
N MET A 184 -4.46 -12.77 -14.88
CA MET A 184 -3.16 -13.43 -15.03
C MET A 184 -2.03 -12.46 -15.42
N SER A 185 -2.35 -11.32 -16.05
CA SER A 185 -1.34 -10.30 -16.36
C SER A 185 -0.75 -9.66 -15.10
N ASN A 186 -1.53 -9.56 -14.01
CA ASN A 186 -1.06 -9.04 -12.73
C ASN A 186 -0.08 -10.00 -12.05
N MET A 187 -0.38 -11.31 -12.05
CA MET A 187 0.53 -12.32 -11.50
C MET A 187 1.83 -12.40 -12.32
N TYR A 188 1.73 -12.34 -13.64
CA TYR A 188 2.89 -12.25 -14.52
C TYR A 188 3.73 -11.02 -14.22
N ALA A 189 3.08 -9.86 -14.13
CA ALA A 189 3.75 -8.60 -13.87
C ALA A 189 4.42 -8.55 -12.49
N PHE A 190 3.78 -9.11 -11.46
CA PHE A 190 4.40 -9.25 -10.14
C PHE A 190 5.73 -10.01 -10.23
N GLY A 191 5.75 -11.15 -10.93
CA GLY A 191 6.98 -11.93 -11.13
C GLY A 191 8.05 -11.15 -11.89
N LYS A 192 7.67 -10.42 -12.95
CA LYS A 192 8.60 -9.59 -13.74
C LYS A 192 9.19 -8.45 -12.90
N LEU A 193 8.38 -7.77 -12.09
CA LEU A 193 8.82 -6.65 -11.26
C LEU A 193 9.64 -7.11 -10.05
N ALA A 194 9.30 -8.26 -9.44
CA ALA A 194 10.11 -8.87 -8.40
C ALA A 194 11.51 -9.26 -8.92
N TRP A 195 11.61 -9.64 -10.21
CA TRP A 195 12.89 -9.93 -10.87
C TRP A 195 13.65 -8.66 -11.26
N ASN A 196 12.98 -7.74 -11.95
CA ASN A 196 13.54 -6.46 -12.35
C ASN A 196 12.50 -5.34 -12.16
N PRO A 197 12.60 -4.56 -11.07
CA PRO A 197 11.62 -3.54 -10.76
C PRO A 197 11.70 -2.31 -11.67
N THR A 198 12.66 -2.24 -12.59
CA THR A 198 12.80 -1.13 -13.55
C THR A 198 11.98 -1.30 -14.82
N LEU A 199 11.35 -2.47 -15.01
CA LEU A 199 10.52 -2.74 -16.19
C LEU A 199 9.27 -1.84 -16.21
N SER A 200 8.89 -1.39 -17.40
CA SER A 200 7.68 -0.59 -17.59
C SER A 200 6.43 -1.48 -17.53
N SER A 201 5.32 -0.91 -17.05
CA SER A 201 4.02 -1.59 -17.01
C SER A 201 3.56 -2.03 -18.40
N GLU A 202 3.84 -1.23 -19.43
CA GLU A 202 3.47 -1.49 -20.82
C GLU A 202 4.30 -2.62 -21.43
N ASP A 203 5.62 -2.64 -21.24
CA ASP A 203 6.48 -3.69 -21.79
C ASP A 203 6.10 -5.07 -21.24
N ILE A 204 5.84 -5.12 -19.93
CA ILE A 204 5.38 -6.34 -19.25
C ILE A 204 4.06 -6.82 -19.83
N LEU A 205 3.10 -5.90 -20.03
CA LEU A 205 1.77 -6.23 -20.55
C LEU A 205 1.84 -6.71 -22.00
N ASN A 206 2.63 -6.04 -22.84
CA ASN A 206 2.85 -6.40 -24.23
C ASN A 206 3.50 -7.80 -24.34
N GLU A 207 4.47 -8.10 -23.47
CA GLU A 207 5.08 -9.43 -23.39
C GLU A 207 4.07 -10.50 -22.97
N TRP A 208 3.33 -10.27 -21.88
CA TRP A 208 2.29 -11.19 -21.41
C TRP A 208 1.20 -11.44 -22.45
N THR A 209 0.75 -10.38 -23.12
CA THR A 209 -0.31 -10.44 -24.13
C THR A 209 0.11 -11.32 -25.30
N ARG A 210 1.35 -11.17 -25.79
CA ARG A 210 1.88 -12.02 -26.87
C ARG A 210 1.97 -13.50 -26.48
N LEU A 211 2.35 -13.79 -25.24
CA LEU A 211 2.41 -15.15 -24.71
C LEU A 211 1.02 -15.78 -24.51
N THR A 212 0.00 -14.97 -24.26
CA THR A 212 -1.34 -15.43 -23.87
C THR A 212 -2.32 -15.48 -25.04
N PHE A 213 -2.30 -14.46 -25.90
CA PHE A 213 -3.29 -14.26 -26.97
C PHE A 213 -2.68 -14.28 -28.39
N GLY A 214 -1.36 -14.46 -28.51
CA GLY A 214 -0.66 -14.57 -29.79
C GLY A 214 -0.06 -13.26 -30.29
N LEU A 215 0.49 -13.27 -31.51
CA LEU A 215 1.35 -12.20 -32.04
C LEU A 215 0.61 -11.13 -32.85
N ASP A 216 -0.73 -11.12 -32.83
CA ASP A 216 -1.51 -10.10 -33.53
C ASP A 216 -1.32 -8.73 -32.84
N GLN A 217 -0.83 -7.76 -33.60
CA GLN A 217 -0.55 -6.42 -33.08
C GLN A 217 -1.82 -5.70 -32.66
N HIS A 218 -2.94 -5.88 -33.39
CA HIS A 218 -4.21 -5.25 -33.03
C HIS A 218 -4.73 -5.74 -31.68
N ILE A 219 -4.58 -7.04 -31.39
CA ILE A 219 -4.92 -7.62 -30.08
C ILE A 219 -4.01 -7.03 -28.99
N THR A 220 -2.71 -6.95 -29.24
CA THR A 220 -1.73 -6.41 -28.29
C THR A 220 -2.03 -4.94 -27.96
N ASP A 221 -2.25 -4.11 -28.99
CA ASP A 221 -2.57 -2.69 -28.83
C ASP A 221 -3.88 -2.49 -28.07
N THR A 222 -4.92 -3.25 -28.42
CA THR A 222 -6.24 -3.14 -27.77
C THR A 222 -6.17 -3.51 -26.29
N ILE A 223 -5.48 -4.60 -25.95
CA ILE A 223 -5.31 -5.01 -24.55
C ILE A 223 -4.50 -3.96 -23.79
N SER A 224 -3.42 -3.46 -24.37
CA SER A 224 -2.58 -2.44 -23.73
C SER A 224 -3.33 -1.14 -23.47
N GLU A 225 -4.10 -0.64 -24.45
CA GLU A 225 -4.91 0.56 -24.30
C GLU A 225 -5.88 0.44 -23.11
N ILE A 226 -6.66 -0.65 -23.04
CA ILE A 226 -7.70 -0.82 -22.02
C ILE A 226 -7.08 -1.10 -20.65
N SER A 227 -6.05 -1.96 -20.59
CA SER A 227 -5.44 -2.35 -19.32
C SER A 227 -4.64 -1.22 -18.68
N LEU A 228 -3.87 -0.43 -19.44
CA LEU A 228 -3.02 0.61 -18.84
C LEU A 228 -3.83 1.72 -18.17
N ILE A 229 -5.05 2.01 -18.64
CA ILE A 229 -5.95 3.00 -18.02
C ILE A 229 -6.88 2.41 -16.96
N SER A 230 -6.96 1.08 -16.86
CA SER A 230 -8.00 0.39 -16.11
C SER A 230 -8.01 0.69 -14.61
N TRP A 231 -6.83 0.86 -13.99
CA TRP A 231 -6.73 1.26 -12.59
C TRP A 231 -7.27 2.67 -12.35
N GLN A 232 -6.88 3.64 -13.17
CA GLN A 232 -7.39 5.01 -13.05
C GLN A 232 -8.91 5.05 -13.27
N ALA A 233 -9.41 4.26 -14.23
CA ALA A 233 -10.84 4.12 -14.46
C ALA A 233 -11.56 3.56 -13.22
N TYR A 234 -11.01 2.53 -12.56
CA TYR A 234 -11.55 1.96 -11.32
C TYR A 234 -11.56 2.99 -10.18
N GLU A 235 -10.43 3.67 -9.97
CA GLU A 235 -10.28 4.72 -8.95
C GLU A 235 -11.34 5.81 -9.06
N ASN A 236 -11.60 6.27 -10.29
CA ASN A 236 -12.54 7.37 -10.55
C ASN A 236 -13.97 7.09 -10.05
N TYR A 237 -14.36 5.83 -9.84
CA TYR A 237 -15.70 5.49 -9.34
C TYR A 237 -15.71 4.74 -8.00
N SER A 238 -14.56 4.43 -7.39
CA SER A 238 -14.49 3.65 -6.13
C SER A 238 -14.01 4.44 -4.91
N GLY A 239 -13.18 5.46 -5.11
CA GLY A 239 -12.52 6.23 -4.05
C GLY A 239 -11.37 7.03 -4.63
N ASN A 240 -11.65 8.24 -5.13
CA ASN A 240 -10.66 9.11 -5.78
C ASN A 240 -10.11 10.18 -4.82
N LEU A 241 -9.14 10.96 -5.29
CA LEU A 241 -8.52 12.06 -4.54
C LEU A 241 -7.88 11.64 -3.20
N GLY A 242 -7.52 10.35 -3.06
CA GLY A 242 -6.92 9.79 -1.85
C GLY A 242 -7.94 9.29 -0.82
N LEU A 243 -9.22 9.21 -1.16
CA LEU A 243 -10.16 8.44 -0.37
C LEU A 243 -9.82 6.95 -0.41
N ILE A 244 -10.14 6.27 0.68
CA ILE A 244 -10.15 4.81 0.73
C ILE A 244 -11.17 4.24 -0.28
N THR A 245 -11.07 2.95 -0.59
CA THR A 245 -12.11 2.28 -1.39
C THR A 245 -13.41 2.21 -0.58
N LEU A 246 -14.48 2.82 -1.11
CA LEU A 246 -15.75 3.01 -0.39
C LEU A 246 -16.66 1.78 -0.53
N THR A 247 -16.28 0.67 0.09
CA THR A 247 -16.94 -0.64 -0.11
C THR A 247 -17.70 -1.19 1.09
N GLU A 248 -18.66 -2.06 0.81
CA GLU A 248 -19.38 -2.89 1.80
C GLU A 248 -18.49 -3.95 2.47
N GLU A 249 -19.05 -4.77 3.36
CA GLU A 249 -18.30 -5.70 4.21
C GLU A 249 -17.48 -6.72 3.43
N SER A 250 -18.00 -7.16 2.28
CA SER A 250 -17.28 -8.07 1.38
C SER A 250 -16.13 -7.40 0.59
N HIS A 251 -15.97 -6.09 0.70
CA HIS A 251 -15.01 -5.25 -0.06
C HIS A 251 -15.29 -5.14 -1.57
N PHE A 252 -16.46 -5.60 -2.04
CA PHE A 252 -16.79 -5.61 -3.46
C PHE A 252 -17.63 -4.40 -3.92
N GLY A 253 -18.85 -4.28 -3.40
CA GLY A 253 -19.82 -3.27 -3.83
C GLY A 253 -19.69 -1.95 -3.06
N PRO A 254 -20.24 -0.84 -3.60
CA PRO A 254 -20.13 0.47 -2.96
C PRO A 254 -20.97 0.56 -1.68
N ASN A 255 -20.35 1.06 -0.60
CA ASN A 255 -21.03 1.47 0.63
C ASN A 255 -20.21 2.56 1.35
N PRO A 256 -20.28 3.83 0.89
CA PRO A 256 -19.55 4.93 1.51
C PRO A 256 -19.89 5.14 2.99
N GLN A 257 -21.14 4.90 3.38
CA GLN A 257 -21.61 5.12 4.74
C GLN A 257 -20.89 4.22 5.76
N ARG A 258 -20.47 3.02 5.36
CA ARG A 258 -19.69 2.11 6.22
C ARG A 258 -18.39 2.73 6.73
N ALA A 259 -17.80 3.67 6.00
CA ALA A 259 -16.56 4.32 6.41
C ALA A 259 -16.72 5.07 7.75
N ASP A 260 -17.86 5.70 7.98
CA ASP A 260 -18.07 6.61 9.11
C ASP A 260 -19.17 6.16 10.10
N ASP A 261 -19.79 4.99 9.89
CA ASP A 261 -20.83 4.43 10.78
C ASP A 261 -20.27 3.34 11.71
N GLY A 262 -19.75 3.73 12.88
CA GLY A 262 -19.31 2.80 13.92
C GLY A 262 -18.02 2.04 13.56
N ASN A 263 -17.21 2.59 12.65
CA ASN A 263 -16.09 1.90 12.05
C ASN A 263 -14.85 1.89 12.96
N THR A 264 -14.72 0.83 13.75
CA THR A 264 -13.54 0.68 14.63
C THR A 264 -12.24 0.33 13.90
N LEU A 265 -12.28 0.06 12.58
CA LEU A 265 -11.11 -0.29 11.77
C LEU A 265 -10.30 0.94 11.32
N GLY A 266 -10.71 2.16 11.67
CA GLY A 266 -9.97 3.38 11.36
C GLY A 266 -9.96 3.76 9.86
N LEU A 267 -10.98 3.32 9.12
CA LEU A 267 -11.15 3.57 7.69
C LEU A 267 -12.25 4.63 7.48
N PHE A 268 -11.92 5.89 7.79
CA PHE A 268 -12.88 7.00 7.80
C PHE A 268 -12.85 7.82 6.49
N THR A 269 -13.92 8.56 6.23
CA THR A 269 -13.87 9.71 5.29
C THR A 269 -14.08 11.04 6.00
N ARG A 270 -14.72 11.01 7.18
CA ARG A 270 -15.14 12.21 7.94
C ARG A 270 -15.94 13.19 7.10
N ALA A 271 -16.74 12.66 6.18
CA ALA A 271 -17.68 13.44 5.41
C ALA A 271 -18.75 14.02 6.35
N ASP A 272 -18.97 15.31 6.26
CA ASP A 272 -20.06 16.00 6.94
C ASP A 272 -20.76 16.97 5.98
N LYS A 273 -21.61 17.86 6.51
CA LYS A 273 -22.35 18.86 5.71
C LYS A 273 -21.47 19.95 5.08
N THR A 274 -20.21 20.06 5.49
CA THR A 274 -19.28 21.13 5.12
C THR A 274 -18.07 20.65 4.36
N GLY A 275 -17.58 19.43 4.60
CA GLY A 275 -16.38 18.92 3.96
C GLY A 275 -16.18 17.41 4.14
N ILE A 276 -15.02 16.94 3.67
CA ILE A 276 -14.61 15.54 3.64
C ILE A 276 -13.08 15.43 3.69
N GLY A 277 -12.56 14.28 4.09
CA GLY A 277 -11.15 13.92 4.08
C GLY A 277 -10.61 13.66 5.49
N ILE A 278 -9.35 13.25 5.61
CA ILE A 278 -8.72 13.07 6.92
C ILE A 278 -7.59 14.09 7.07
N ASP A 279 -7.68 14.94 8.09
CA ASP A 279 -6.58 15.82 8.45
C ASP A 279 -5.45 14.99 9.10
N ARG A 280 -4.41 14.74 8.32
CA ARG A 280 -3.19 14.02 8.70
C ARG A 280 -1.99 14.95 8.87
N THR A 281 -2.22 16.25 8.86
CA THR A 281 -1.20 17.27 9.11
C THR A 281 -0.69 17.17 10.56
N PHE A 282 0.53 17.63 10.79
CA PHE A 282 1.16 17.69 12.11
C PHE A 282 0.48 18.70 13.04
N ASN A 283 0.16 19.88 12.53
CA ASN A 283 -0.29 20.98 13.38
C ASN A 283 -1.72 20.78 13.90
N ASN A 284 -2.61 20.24 13.08
CA ASN A 284 -4.05 20.18 13.37
C ASN A 284 -4.58 18.74 13.44
N GLY A 285 -4.03 17.86 12.61
CA GLY A 285 -4.48 16.49 12.42
C GLY A 285 -3.84 15.42 13.32
N SER A 286 -3.74 14.22 12.76
CA SER A 286 -3.13 13.04 13.41
C SER A 286 -1.61 13.06 13.46
N GLY A 287 -0.96 13.94 12.70
CA GLY A 287 0.49 13.99 12.54
C GLY A 287 1.11 12.86 11.73
N TYR A 288 0.30 12.09 10.99
CA TYR A 288 0.81 11.06 10.08
C TYR A 288 1.77 11.61 9.02
N ALA A 289 1.53 12.81 8.48
CA ALA A 289 2.44 13.44 7.51
C ALA A 289 3.88 13.59 8.06
N ALA A 290 4.04 13.83 9.36
CA ALA A 290 5.34 13.96 10.02
C ALA A 290 6.10 12.62 10.18
N GLN A 291 5.49 11.48 9.84
CA GLN A 291 6.18 10.19 9.82
C GLN A 291 7.08 10.02 8.58
N TYR A 292 6.92 10.86 7.55
CA TYR A 292 7.81 10.89 6.39
C TYR A 292 9.08 11.73 6.65
N PRO A 293 10.14 11.56 5.83
CA PRO A 293 11.25 12.49 5.80
C PRO A 293 10.79 13.94 5.54
N SER A 294 11.51 14.90 6.10
CA SER A 294 11.05 16.29 6.27
C SER A 294 10.56 16.98 4.99
N GLU A 295 11.18 16.70 3.85
CA GLU A 295 10.78 17.29 2.56
C GLU A 295 9.45 16.72 2.04
N VAL A 296 9.25 15.41 2.18
CA VAL A 296 8.00 14.74 1.83
C VAL A 296 6.91 15.16 2.81
N ALA A 297 7.21 15.19 4.11
CA ALA A 297 6.32 15.68 5.14
C ALA A 297 5.85 17.12 4.85
N ALA A 298 6.74 18.03 4.46
CA ALA A 298 6.39 19.41 4.10
C ALA A 298 5.46 19.50 2.88
N THR A 299 5.62 18.59 1.92
CA THR A 299 4.74 18.51 0.73
C THR A 299 3.33 18.12 1.14
N PHE A 300 3.19 17.12 2.01
CA PHE A 300 1.90 16.62 2.50
C PHE A 300 1.25 17.50 3.58
N GLU A 301 2.05 18.25 4.34
CA GLU A 301 1.55 19.20 5.36
C GLU A 301 0.80 20.37 4.71
N ASN A 302 1.13 20.71 3.46
CA ASN A 302 0.59 21.88 2.79
C ASN A 302 -0.39 21.51 1.67
N LEU A 303 -1.62 22.00 1.81
CA LEU A 303 -2.72 21.83 0.87
C LEU A 303 -2.37 22.28 -0.57
N ALA A 304 -1.51 23.31 -0.71
CA ALA A 304 -1.12 23.82 -2.02
C ALA A 304 -0.09 22.94 -2.75
N THR A 305 0.61 22.07 -2.04
CA THR A 305 1.68 21.21 -2.58
C THR A 305 1.35 19.73 -2.55
N THR A 306 0.34 19.33 -1.76
CA THR A 306 -0.11 17.94 -1.72
C THR A 306 -0.65 17.53 -3.11
N PRO A 307 -0.20 16.40 -3.67
CA PRO A 307 -0.74 15.90 -4.94
C PRO A 307 -2.25 15.70 -4.85
N GLU A 308 -2.97 16.07 -5.90
CA GLU A 308 -4.44 16.08 -5.93
C GLU A 308 -5.02 14.68 -5.70
N GLU A 309 -4.36 13.65 -6.23
CA GLU A 309 -4.72 12.25 -6.05
C GLU A 309 -4.51 11.72 -4.62
N LEU A 310 -3.92 12.51 -3.71
CA LEU A 310 -3.74 12.20 -2.29
C LEU A 310 -4.33 13.31 -1.38
N LEU A 311 -5.11 14.24 -1.94
CA LEU A 311 -5.59 15.41 -1.23
C LEU A 311 -6.41 15.04 0.01
N LEU A 312 -7.44 14.21 -0.15
CA LEU A 312 -8.35 13.77 0.91
C LEU A 312 -7.70 12.74 1.85
N TRP A 313 -6.56 12.19 1.45
CA TRP A 313 -5.73 11.40 2.36
C TRP A 313 -5.08 12.28 3.43
N PHE A 314 -4.60 13.47 3.07
CA PHE A 314 -3.83 14.31 4.00
C PHE A 314 -4.61 15.47 4.62
N HIS A 315 -5.72 15.87 3.99
CA HIS A 315 -6.47 17.06 4.38
C HIS A 315 -7.97 16.77 4.51
N HIS A 316 -8.61 17.34 5.53
CA HIS A 316 -10.07 17.55 5.55
C HIS A 316 -10.35 18.92 4.95
N VAL A 317 -11.14 18.98 3.88
CA VAL A 317 -11.36 20.19 3.09
C VAL A 317 -12.85 20.44 2.87
N PRO A 318 -13.27 21.71 2.75
CA PRO A 318 -14.66 22.02 2.42
C PRO A 318 -14.97 21.59 0.98
N TYR A 319 -16.24 21.25 0.69
CA TYR A 319 -16.66 20.91 -0.68
C TYR A 319 -16.45 22.05 -1.69
N SER A 320 -16.31 23.30 -1.21
CA SER A 320 -16.00 24.47 -2.05
C SER A 320 -14.51 24.61 -2.41
N HIS A 321 -13.65 23.67 -1.98
CA HIS A 321 -12.24 23.67 -2.34
C HIS A 321 -12.07 23.41 -3.86
N LEU A 322 -11.40 24.34 -4.55
CA LEU A 322 -11.12 24.23 -5.99
C LEU A 322 -9.86 23.40 -6.23
N LEU A 323 -10.02 22.30 -6.96
CA LEU A 323 -8.94 21.41 -7.36
C LEU A 323 -7.92 22.11 -8.26
N GLN A 324 -6.67 21.65 -8.25
CA GLN A 324 -5.62 22.21 -9.11
C GLN A 324 -5.92 21.96 -10.58
N SER A 325 -6.43 20.78 -10.91
CA SER A 325 -6.95 20.43 -12.24
C SER A 325 -8.02 21.43 -12.73
N GLY A 326 -8.89 21.88 -11.82
CA GLY A 326 -9.95 22.86 -12.07
C GLY A 326 -9.46 24.30 -12.27
N LYS A 327 -8.20 24.62 -11.97
CA LYS A 327 -7.63 25.97 -12.22
C LYS A 327 -7.24 26.20 -13.67
N ASN A 328 -6.90 25.12 -14.39
CA ASN A 328 -6.42 25.17 -15.78
C ASN A 328 -7.48 24.70 -16.80
N HIS A 329 -8.62 24.16 -16.32
CA HIS A 329 -9.72 23.64 -17.12
C HIS A 329 -11.07 24.13 -16.56
N THR A 330 -12.17 23.42 -16.84
CA THR A 330 -13.47 23.66 -16.20
C THR A 330 -13.33 23.53 -14.69
N PRO A 331 -13.90 24.44 -13.87
CA PRO A 331 -13.80 24.36 -12.42
C PRO A 331 -14.25 23.00 -11.90
N ALA A 332 -13.35 22.32 -11.21
CA ALA A 332 -13.58 21.06 -10.52
C ALA A 332 -13.42 21.32 -9.02
N TYR A 333 -14.46 21.01 -8.26
CA TYR A 333 -14.48 21.09 -6.81
C TYR A 333 -14.52 19.67 -6.25
N ILE A 334 -14.31 19.54 -4.94
CA ILE A 334 -14.45 18.26 -4.22
C ILE A 334 -15.86 17.68 -4.41
#